data_AF-A0A8H7TNK7-F1
#
_entry.id   AF-A0A8H7TNK7-F1
#
_cell.length_a   1.000
_cell.length_b   1.000
_cell.length_c   1.000
_cell.angle_alpha   90.00
_cell.angle_beta   90.00
_cell.angle_gamma   90.00
#
_symmetry.space_group_name_H-M   'P 1'
#
loop_
_entity.id
_entity.type
_entity.pdbx_description
1 polymer ?
#
loop_
_entity_poly.entity_id
_entity_poly.type
_entity_poly.pdbx_seq_one_letter_code
_entity_poly.pdbx_strand_id
1 'polypeptide(L)'
;MHTIRTLSGSTHDEALDPPHRSVNYDDDGAVRTVTTRSRQIWLCRPEAFDFDDGTFSNPNPGEAFGRIARFIQNLPDEELAALKNLDTSSVHTPLRDMVYWMWNHVFWDVARFLSEVNCNTGTFRPPAHEVLAINYLETPIEVGRMQRVAQLQSDCNIMIGAVYVAPGVRLRFLVGQPDQESFMASRFNSDAFGPDILFDSTKVTGCYNEPYVHWIRRNRNIQVFLEGQPDQPIGGLAAVFVYGKCQHQPEDMAHPCAPSCDGGQVEEGDEGDARNDDDNNEYNREDKRSRIC
;
A
#
# COMPACT_ATOMS: atom_id res chain seq x y z
N MET A 1 -2.64 -19.76 7.53
CA MET A 1 -2.65 -19.41 6.09
C MET A 1 -3.38 -18.09 6.00
N HIS A 2 -2.68 -17.04 5.60
CA HIS A 2 -3.25 -15.70 5.43
C HIS A 2 -4.12 -15.67 4.16
N THR A 3 -5.22 -14.92 4.18
CA THR A 3 -6.23 -14.89 3.12
C THR A 3 -6.51 -13.46 2.70
N ILE A 4 -5.49 -12.79 2.16
CA ILE A 4 -5.68 -11.53 1.43
C ILE A 4 -6.24 -11.90 0.05
N ARG A 5 -7.35 -11.30 -0.38
CA ARG A 5 -8.00 -11.68 -1.65
C ARG A 5 -8.31 -10.54 -2.60
N THR A 6 -8.19 -9.29 -2.16
CA THR A 6 -8.77 -8.16 -2.89
C THR A 6 -7.69 -7.20 -3.41
N LEU A 7 -7.64 -7.06 -4.75
CA LEU A 7 -6.86 -6.05 -5.46
C LEU A 7 -7.78 -4.96 -6.02
N SER A 8 -7.36 -3.70 -5.88
CA SER A 8 -7.96 -2.55 -6.55
C SER A 8 -6.87 -1.64 -7.12
N GLY A 9 -7.22 -0.68 -7.98
CA GLY A 9 -6.28 0.37 -8.45
C GLY A 9 -5.69 0.20 -9.86
N SER A 10 -6.20 -0.71 -10.70
CA SER A 10 -5.85 -0.75 -12.14
C SER A 10 -7.08 -1.02 -13.00
N THR A 11 -7.18 -0.34 -14.15
CA THR A 11 -8.18 -0.62 -15.19
C THR A 11 -7.86 -1.95 -15.90
N HIS A 12 -8.84 -2.50 -16.63
CA HIS A 12 -8.74 -3.82 -17.27
C HIS A 12 -7.60 -3.90 -18.32
N ASP A 13 -7.15 -2.75 -18.84
CA ASP A 13 -6.11 -2.63 -19.88
C ASP A 13 -4.67 -2.63 -19.30
N GLU A 14 -4.50 -2.39 -18.00
CA GLU A 14 -3.20 -2.38 -17.31
C GLU A 14 -2.93 -3.68 -16.51
N ALA A 15 -3.75 -4.72 -16.72
CA ALA A 15 -3.84 -5.89 -15.85
C ALA A 15 -2.50 -6.62 -15.62
N LEU A 16 -1.58 -6.58 -16.59
CA LEU A 16 -0.32 -7.32 -16.53
C LEU A 16 0.81 -6.58 -15.80
N ASP A 17 0.81 -5.24 -15.79
CA ASP A 17 1.98 -4.47 -15.31
C ASP A 17 1.66 -3.03 -14.85
N PRO A 18 0.73 -2.85 -13.89
CA PRO A 18 0.25 -1.52 -13.53
C PRO A 18 1.31 -0.70 -12.78
N PRO A 19 1.24 0.65 -12.84
CA PRO A 19 2.13 1.52 -12.07
C PRO A 19 1.88 1.44 -10.56
N HIS A 20 0.68 1.04 -10.14
CA HIS A 20 0.22 1.00 -8.76
C HIS A 20 -0.84 -0.10 -8.56
N ARG A 21 -0.91 -0.64 -7.34
CA ARG A 21 -2.03 -1.45 -6.86
C ARG A 21 -2.34 -1.12 -5.41
N SER A 22 -3.60 -1.20 -5.04
CA SER A 22 -4.08 -1.19 -3.66
C SER A 22 -4.43 -2.61 -3.26
N VAL A 23 -3.81 -3.10 -2.19
CA VAL A 23 -4.08 -4.40 -1.59
C VAL A 23 -4.96 -4.17 -0.38
N ASN A 24 -6.22 -4.61 -0.44
CA ASN A 24 -7.12 -4.58 0.69
C ASN A 24 -6.96 -5.89 1.47
N TYR A 25 -6.55 -5.78 2.74
CA TYR A 25 -6.36 -6.92 3.65
C TYR A 25 -7.45 -7.01 4.72
N ASP A 26 -8.60 -6.35 4.56
CA ASP A 26 -9.66 -6.34 5.58
C ASP A 26 -10.23 -7.74 5.89
N ASP A 27 -10.11 -8.67 4.93
CA ASP A 27 -10.50 -10.08 5.04
C ASP A 27 -9.46 -10.96 5.75
N ASP A 28 -8.23 -10.48 5.93
CA ASP A 28 -7.22 -11.14 6.74
C ASP A 28 -7.24 -10.60 8.18
N GLY A 29 -7.95 -11.32 9.05
CA GLY A 29 -8.11 -10.93 10.45
C GLY A 29 -6.78 -10.77 11.21
N ALA A 30 -5.72 -11.50 10.83
CA ALA A 30 -4.43 -11.40 11.50
C ALA A 30 -3.68 -10.13 11.07
N VAL A 31 -3.57 -9.87 9.76
CA VAL A 31 -2.95 -8.64 9.23
C VAL A 31 -3.72 -7.40 9.70
N ARG A 32 -5.06 -7.46 9.67
CA ARG A 32 -5.92 -6.39 10.19
C ARG A 32 -5.70 -6.13 11.68
N THR A 33 -5.55 -7.19 12.49
CA THR A 33 -5.27 -7.05 13.92
C THR A 33 -3.91 -6.42 14.16
N VAL A 34 -2.86 -6.90 13.49
CA VAL A 34 -1.50 -6.35 13.64
C VAL A 34 -1.44 -4.89 13.24
N THR A 35 -2.05 -4.51 12.12
CA THR A 35 -2.10 -3.12 11.64
C THR A 35 -2.92 -2.24 12.57
N THR A 36 -4.12 -2.66 12.98
CA THR A 36 -4.95 -1.90 13.93
C THR A 36 -4.22 -1.65 15.24
N ARG A 37 -3.61 -2.69 15.83
CA ARG A 37 -2.85 -2.56 17.09
C ARG A 37 -1.59 -1.73 16.91
N SER A 38 -0.89 -1.89 15.79
CA SER A 38 0.26 -1.05 15.44
C SER A 38 -0.07 0.44 15.47
N ARG A 39 -1.20 0.83 14.88
CA ARG A 39 -1.61 2.23 14.82
C ARG A 39 -2.10 2.76 16.17
N GLN A 40 -2.77 1.94 16.98
CA GLN A 40 -3.12 2.29 18.36
C GLN A 40 -1.86 2.48 19.23
N ILE A 41 -0.91 1.55 19.15
CA ILE A 41 0.35 1.60 19.89
C ILE A 41 1.16 2.84 19.51
N TRP A 42 1.19 3.20 18.23
CA TRP A 42 1.90 4.39 17.75
C TRP A 42 1.41 5.68 18.43
N LEU A 43 0.11 5.71 18.79
CA LEU A 43 -0.52 6.82 19.48
C LEU A 43 -0.32 6.78 20.99
N CYS A 44 0.29 5.74 21.58
CA CYS A 44 0.46 5.63 23.02
C CYS A 44 1.78 6.27 23.49
N ARG A 45 1.79 6.79 24.71
CA ARG A 45 3.02 7.25 25.39
C ARG A 45 3.83 6.04 25.87
N PRO A 46 5.17 6.01 25.69
CA PRO A 46 5.99 4.87 26.12
C PRO A 46 5.92 4.62 27.64
N GLU A 47 5.76 5.67 28.44
CA GLU A 47 5.68 5.58 29.92
C GLU A 47 4.40 4.90 30.41
N ALA A 48 3.41 4.70 29.53
CA ALA A 48 2.22 3.91 29.86
C ALA A 48 2.54 2.42 30.02
N PHE A 49 3.69 1.98 29.55
CA PHE A 49 4.10 0.60 29.46
C PHE A 49 5.24 0.35 30.44
N ASP A 50 4.88 0.29 31.72
CA ASP A 50 5.83 0.00 32.80
C ASP A 50 6.10 -1.51 32.85
N PHE A 51 6.92 -1.97 31.91
CA PHE A 51 7.44 -3.32 31.96
C PHE A 51 8.85 -3.27 32.55
N ASP A 52 8.93 -3.56 33.86
CA ASP A 52 10.16 -3.64 34.67
C ASP A 52 11.23 -4.64 34.16
N ASP A 53 10.99 -5.33 33.04
CA ASP A 53 11.83 -6.38 32.50
C ASP A 53 12.75 -5.93 31.36
N GLY A 54 12.81 -4.63 31.07
CA GLY A 54 13.54 -4.12 29.92
C GLY A 54 12.88 -4.49 28.60
N THR A 55 11.54 -4.50 28.54
CA THR A 55 10.75 -4.80 27.33
C THR A 55 11.26 -4.10 26.07
N PHE A 56 11.62 -2.83 26.17
CA PHE A 56 12.13 -2.03 25.05
C PHE A 56 13.59 -2.33 24.69
N SER A 57 14.29 -3.09 25.53
CA SER A 57 15.63 -3.63 25.31
C SER A 57 15.60 -5.10 24.87
N ASN A 58 14.41 -5.71 24.69
CA ASN A 58 14.28 -7.09 24.21
C ASN A 58 14.79 -7.19 22.76
N PRO A 59 15.70 -8.13 22.43
CA PRO A 59 16.15 -8.35 21.06
C PRO A 59 15.06 -8.84 20.10
N ASN A 60 13.88 -9.23 20.61
CA ASN A 60 12.71 -9.62 19.83
C ASN A 60 11.56 -8.60 19.96
N PRO A 61 11.47 -7.62 19.03
CA PRO A 61 10.43 -6.59 19.05
C PRO A 61 9.00 -7.17 18.99
N GLY A 62 8.82 -8.36 18.40
CA GLY A 62 7.51 -9.00 18.27
C GLY A 62 6.90 -9.44 19.61
N GLU A 63 7.71 -9.89 20.57
CA GLU A 63 7.21 -10.30 21.89
C GLU A 63 6.74 -9.10 22.71
N ALA A 64 7.57 -8.05 22.74
CA ALA A 64 7.24 -6.77 23.35
C ALA A 64 5.94 -6.20 22.77
N PHE A 65 5.81 -6.19 21.44
CA PHE A 65 4.61 -5.77 20.74
C PHE A 65 3.39 -6.60 21.15
N GLY A 66 3.52 -7.92 21.20
CA GLY A 66 2.43 -8.82 21.57
C GLY A 66 1.94 -8.62 23.02
N ARG A 67 2.81 -8.20 23.94
CA ARG A 67 2.40 -7.83 25.31
C ARG A 67 1.65 -6.51 25.33
N ILE A 68 2.17 -5.48 24.67
CA ILE A 68 1.53 -4.16 24.59
C ILE A 68 0.16 -4.26 23.90
N ALA A 69 0.09 -4.98 22.77
CA ALA A 69 -1.15 -5.16 22.03
C ALA A 69 -2.24 -5.85 22.89
N ARG A 70 -1.86 -6.84 23.69
CA ARG A 70 -2.77 -7.51 24.64
C ARG A 70 -3.18 -6.58 25.78
N PHE A 71 -2.26 -5.79 26.31
CA PHE A 71 -2.57 -4.79 27.33
C PHE A 71 -3.61 -3.78 26.81
N ILE A 72 -3.36 -3.15 25.67
CA ILE A 72 -4.28 -2.20 25.02
C ILE A 72 -5.64 -2.84 24.73
N GLN A 73 -5.68 -4.09 24.27
CA GLN A 73 -6.92 -4.80 23.97
C GLN A 73 -7.84 -4.98 25.17
N ASN A 74 -7.28 -5.01 26.39
CA ASN A 74 -8.03 -5.23 27.62
C ASN A 74 -8.43 -3.92 28.32
N LEU A 75 -8.01 -2.76 27.81
CA LEU A 75 -8.36 -1.47 28.40
C LEU A 75 -9.72 -0.97 27.91
N PRO A 76 -10.51 -0.31 28.79
CA PRO A 76 -11.64 0.50 28.39
C PRO A 76 -11.22 1.69 27.48
N ASP A 77 -12.13 2.18 26.65
CA ASP A 77 -11.87 3.29 25.72
C ASP A 77 -11.39 4.57 26.42
N GLU A 78 -11.91 4.87 27.62
CA GLU A 78 -11.51 6.03 28.42
C GLU A 78 -10.06 5.92 28.90
N GLU A 79 -9.65 4.74 29.37
CA GLU A 79 -8.27 4.48 29.79
C GLU A 79 -7.32 4.50 28.59
N LEU A 80 -7.75 3.94 27.45
CA LEU A 80 -6.98 4.00 26.21
C LEU A 80 -6.76 5.45 25.74
N ALA A 81 -7.79 6.29 25.84
CA ALA A 81 -7.67 7.72 25.53
C ALA A 81 -6.66 8.43 26.46
N ALA A 82 -6.59 8.03 27.72
CA ALA A 82 -5.61 8.56 28.68
C ALA A 82 -4.16 8.14 28.39
N LEU A 83 -3.95 7.09 27.59
CA LEU A 83 -2.61 6.68 27.13
C LEU A 83 -2.10 7.46 25.92
N LYS A 84 -2.94 8.31 25.32
CA LYS A 84 -2.59 9.03 24.10
C LYS A 84 -1.35 9.89 24.31
N ASN A 85 -0.39 9.74 23.41
CA ASN A 85 0.84 10.51 23.37
C ASN A 85 0.53 11.92 22.86
N LEU A 86 0.97 12.93 23.61
CA LEU A 86 0.90 14.33 23.21
C LEU A 86 2.11 14.74 22.36
N ASP A 87 3.16 13.93 22.33
CA ASP A 87 4.28 14.12 21.42
C ASP A 87 3.83 13.88 19.97
N THR A 88 3.61 14.99 19.28
CA THR A 88 3.29 15.06 17.86
C THR A 88 4.50 15.35 16.99
N SER A 89 5.72 15.42 17.53
CA SER A 89 6.90 15.86 16.78
C SER A 89 7.94 14.75 16.56
N SER A 90 8.07 13.79 17.47
CA SER A 90 9.08 12.74 17.31
C SER A 90 8.61 11.65 16.35
N VAL A 91 9.38 11.35 15.31
CA VAL A 91 9.07 10.22 14.42
C VAL A 91 9.56 8.90 15.03
N HIS A 92 10.73 8.92 15.67
CA HIS A 92 11.39 7.75 16.22
C HIS A 92 11.39 7.79 17.74
N THR A 93 10.83 6.75 18.33
CA THR A 93 10.92 6.40 19.74
C THR A 93 10.99 4.87 19.81
N PRO A 94 11.51 4.26 20.90
CA PRO A 94 11.57 2.80 20.98
C PRO A 94 10.22 2.09 20.71
N LEU A 95 9.12 2.69 21.18
CA LEU A 95 7.76 2.20 20.93
C LEU A 95 7.35 2.31 19.46
N ARG A 96 7.63 3.46 18.81
CA ARG A 96 7.30 3.69 17.39
C ARG A 96 8.17 2.83 16.46
N ASP A 97 9.44 2.64 16.78
CA ASP A 97 10.35 1.79 16.00
C ASP A 97 9.94 0.32 16.04
N MET A 98 9.42 -0.14 17.19
CA MET A 98 8.81 -1.46 17.29
C MET A 98 7.57 -1.58 16.40
N VAL A 99 6.72 -0.54 16.35
CA VAL A 99 5.58 -0.50 15.42
C VAL A 99 6.07 -0.58 13.97
N TYR A 100 7.07 0.20 13.57
CA TYR A 100 7.63 0.17 12.22
C TYR A 100 8.22 -1.19 11.87
N TRP A 101 8.85 -1.86 12.84
CA TRP A 101 9.33 -3.22 12.69
C TRP A 101 8.20 -4.22 12.39
N MET A 102 7.05 -4.11 13.08
CA MET A 102 5.91 -4.99 12.85
C MET A 102 5.32 -4.86 11.45
N TRP A 103 5.44 -3.70 10.80
CA TRP A 103 5.03 -3.52 9.40
C TRP A 103 5.81 -4.41 8.42
N ASN A 104 7.00 -4.91 8.76
CA ASN A 104 7.68 -5.89 7.92
C ASN A 104 6.88 -7.19 7.78
N HIS A 105 6.17 -7.63 8.82
CA HIS A 105 5.31 -8.82 8.73
C HIS A 105 4.13 -8.58 7.79
N VAL A 106 3.48 -7.41 7.92
CA VAL A 106 2.39 -6.99 7.04
C VAL A 106 2.85 -6.95 5.57
N PHE A 107 4.00 -6.34 5.31
CA PHE A 107 4.59 -6.27 3.97
C PHE A 107 5.02 -7.62 3.43
N TRP A 108 5.52 -8.52 4.27
CA TRP A 108 5.84 -9.88 3.86
C TRP A 108 4.59 -10.63 3.37
N ASP A 109 3.49 -10.56 4.12
CA ASP A 109 2.24 -11.22 3.74
C ASP A 109 1.65 -10.60 2.47
N VAL A 110 1.67 -9.27 2.34
CA VAL A 110 1.22 -8.57 1.13
C VAL A 110 2.09 -8.89 -0.08
N ALA A 111 3.42 -8.91 0.05
CA ALA A 111 4.32 -9.23 -1.05
C ALA A 111 4.15 -10.67 -1.55
N ARG A 112 3.92 -11.60 -0.62
CA ARG A 112 3.61 -12.99 -0.95
C ARG A 112 2.30 -13.09 -1.73
N PHE A 113 1.24 -12.44 -1.24
CA PHE A 113 -0.04 -12.39 -1.95
C PHE A 113 0.13 -11.82 -3.37
N LEU A 114 0.83 -10.69 -3.51
CA LEU A 114 1.05 -10.06 -4.82
C LEU A 114 1.82 -10.99 -5.78
N SER A 115 2.77 -11.77 -5.26
CA SER A 115 3.51 -12.76 -6.04
C SER A 115 2.62 -13.93 -6.49
N GLU A 116 1.67 -14.36 -5.66
CA GLU A 116 0.69 -15.43 -5.98
C GLU A 116 -0.30 -15.00 -7.09
N VAL A 117 -0.60 -13.70 -7.20
CA VAL A 117 -1.48 -13.13 -8.23
C VAL A 117 -0.70 -12.57 -9.44
N ASN A 118 0.50 -13.08 -9.69
CA ASN A 118 1.35 -12.76 -10.84
C ASN A 118 1.71 -11.27 -10.99
N CYS A 119 1.82 -10.54 -9.89
CA CYS A 119 2.45 -9.21 -9.94
C CYS A 119 3.97 -9.37 -9.94
N ASN A 120 4.67 -8.58 -10.76
CA ASN A 120 6.14 -8.50 -10.72
C ASN A 120 6.60 -7.67 -9.52
N THR A 121 6.27 -8.14 -8.31
CA THR A 121 6.46 -7.42 -7.04
C THR A 121 7.93 -7.37 -6.64
N GLY A 122 8.75 -8.32 -7.10
CA GLY A 122 10.08 -8.57 -6.54
C GLY A 122 9.99 -9.33 -5.22
N THR A 123 11.14 -9.57 -4.58
CA THR A 123 11.26 -10.25 -3.28
C THR A 123 11.37 -9.23 -2.16
N PHE A 124 10.40 -9.20 -1.24
CA PHE A 124 10.55 -8.44 0.00
C PHE A 124 11.42 -9.23 0.99
N ARG A 125 12.44 -8.62 1.60
CA ARG A 125 13.34 -9.27 2.58
C ARG A 125 13.40 -8.48 3.89
N PRO A 126 12.59 -8.83 4.91
CA PRO A 126 12.63 -8.20 6.22
C PRO A 126 14.01 -8.27 6.88
N PRO A 127 14.45 -7.23 7.63
CA PRO A 127 13.85 -5.90 7.68
C PRO A 127 14.25 -5.06 6.45
N ALA A 128 13.28 -4.52 5.74
CA ALA A 128 13.51 -3.65 4.57
C ALA A 128 12.52 -2.48 4.53
N HIS A 129 12.15 -1.99 5.72
CA HIS A 129 11.22 -0.88 5.88
C HIS A 129 11.96 0.44 6.10
N GLU A 130 11.36 1.50 5.61
CA GLU A 130 11.75 2.89 5.85
C GLU A 130 10.51 3.70 6.27
N VAL A 131 10.74 4.87 6.86
CA VAL A 131 9.68 5.72 7.38
C VAL A 131 9.63 7.01 6.58
N LEU A 132 8.43 7.38 6.13
CA LEU A 132 8.13 8.67 5.52
C LEU A 132 7.26 9.47 6.48
N ALA A 133 7.86 10.46 7.13
CA ALA A 133 7.16 11.39 8.00
C ALA A 133 6.76 12.65 7.22
N ILE A 134 5.50 13.05 7.37
CA ILE A 134 4.95 14.27 6.80
C ILE A 134 4.66 15.22 7.95
N ASN A 135 5.38 16.33 8.00
CA ASN A 135 5.14 17.39 8.97
C ASN A 135 4.04 18.33 8.47
N TYR A 136 3.32 18.94 9.41
CA TYR A 136 2.58 20.16 9.11
C TYR A 136 3.55 21.25 8.67
N LEU A 137 3.09 22.11 7.77
CA LEU A 137 3.83 23.29 7.33
C LEU A 137 3.80 24.38 8.41
N GLU A 138 4.82 25.23 8.41
CA GLU A 138 4.88 26.40 9.30
C GLU A 138 3.81 27.44 8.93
N THR A 139 3.41 27.47 7.65
CA THR A 139 2.35 28.32 7.13
C THR A 139 1.12 27.46 6.78
N PRO A 140 -0.08 27.79 7.29
CA PRO A 140 -1.30 27.10 6.91
C PRO A 140 -1.53 27.14 5.40
N ILE A 141 -2.00 26.03 4.86
CA ILE A 141 -2.45 25.96 3.47
C ILE A 141 -3.87 26.52 3.43
N GLU A 142 -4.16 27.41 2.48
CA GLU A 142 -5.53 27.88 2.26
C GLU A 142 -6.50 26.69 2.09
N VAL A 143 -7.69 26.78 2.68
CA VAL A 143 -8.70 25.72 2.60
C VAL A 143 -9.01 25.36 1.14
N GLY A 144 -8.97 24.07 0.80
CA GLY A 144 -9.19 23.58 -0.57
C GLY A 144 -8.01 23.84 -1.53
N ARG A 145 -6.87 24.35 -1.03
CA ARG A 145 -5.59 24.29 -1.74
C ARG A 145 -4.82 23.04 -1.31
N MET A 146 -3.95 22.58 -2.19
CA MET A 146 -3.01 21.50 -1.94
C MET A 146 -1.60 22.03 -2.08
N GLN A 147 -0.69 21.57 -1.22
CA GLN A 147 0.73 21.88 -1.29
C GLN A 147 1.55 20.59 -1.28
N ARG A 148 2.56 20.51 -2.16
CA ARG A 148 3.49 19.39 -2.16
C ARG A 148 4.35 19.46 -0.90
N VAL A 149 4.31 18.41 -0.09
CA VAL A 149 5.00 18.31 1.20
C VAL A 149 6.12 17.27 1.20
N ALA A 150 6.09 16.29 0.29
CA ALA A 150 7.18 15.35 0.11
C ALA A 150 7.25 14.84 -1.33
N GLN A 151 8.40 14.25 -1.66
CA GLN A 151 8.63 13.53 -2.90
C GLN A 151 9.45 12.27 -2.58
N LEU A 152 9.02 11.13 -3.10
CA LEU A 152 9.70 9.84 -2.95
C LEU A 152 9.95 9.26 -4.34
N GLN A 153 11.18 8.84 -4.61
CA GLN A 153 11.55 8.11 -5.81
C GLN A 153 12.32 6.87 -5.39
N SER A 154 11.98 5.74 -6.00
CA SER A 154 12.57 4.44 -5.69
C SER A 154 12.97 3.72 -6.97
N ASP A 155 14.15 3.11 -6.96
CA ASP A 155 14.68 2.23 -8.01
C ASP A 155 14.13 0.80 -7.92
N CYS A 156 13.44 0.50 -6.83
CA CYS A 156 12.76 -0.77 -6.55
C CYS A 156 11.26 -0.56 -6.32
N ASN A 157 10.47 -1.64 -6.44
CA ASN A 157 9.06 -1.56 -6.09
C ASN A 157 8.95 -1.32 -4.58
N ILE A 158 7.92 -0.58 -4.17
CA ILE A 158 7.68 -0.32 -2.77
C ILE A 158 6.25 -0.66 -2.38
N MET A 159 6.05 -1.00 -1.12
CA MET A 159 4.74 -1.13 -0.50
C MET A 159 4.62 -0.05 0.57
N ILE A 160 3.57 0.77 0.55
CA ILE A 160 3.36 1.86 1.51
C ILE A 160 2.13 1.55 2.36
N GLY A 161 2.28 1.72 3.68
CA GLY A 161 1.19 1.65 4.64
C GLY A 161 1.19 2.86 5.57
N ALA A 162 0.00 3.41 5.83
CA ALA A 162 -0.16 4.48 6.80
C ALA A 162 -0.15 3.94 8.22
N VAL A 163 0.72 4.48 9.07
CA VAL A 163 0.80 4.16 10.50
C VAL A 163 0.07 5.20 11.33
N TYR A 164 0.16 6.46 10.90
CA TYR A 164 -0.51 7.58 11.53
C TYR A 164 -0.95 8.58 10.48
N VAL A 165 -2.18 9.06 10.61
CA VAL A 165 -2.68 10.23 9.90
C VAL A 165 -3.42 11.04 10.96
N ALA A 166 -2.97 12.27 11.22
CA ALA A 166 -3.53 13.12 12.25
C ALA A 166 -5.00 13.44 11.94
N PRO A 167 -5.91 13.48 12.93
CA PRO A 167 -7.32 13.77 12.68
C PRO A 167 -7.52 15.03 11.86
N GLY A 168 -8.39 14.95 10.85
CA GLY A 168 -8.65 16.07 9.93
C GLY A 168 -7.63 16.22 8.80
N VAL A 169 -6.54 15.43 8.76
CA VAL A 169 -5.59 15.47 7.64
C VAL A 169 -6.11 14.71 6.44
N ARG A 170 -5.91 15.31 5.26
CA ARG A 170 -6.15 14.69 3.96
C ARG A 170 -4.89 14.81 3.10
N LEU A 171 -4.38 13.66 2.67
CA LEU A 171 -3.14 13.54 1.90
C LEU A 171 -3.40 12.82 0.60
N ARG A 172 -2.78 13.31 -0.48
CA ARG A 172 -2.86 12.71 -1.81
C ARG A 172 -1.47 12.35 -2.29
N PHE A 173 -1.28 11.09 -2.68
CA PHE A 173 -0.06 10.64 -3.33
C PHE A 173 -0.36 10.50 -4.82
N LEU A 174 0.43 11.17 -5.63
CA LEU A 174 0.38 11.02 -7.08
C LEU A 174 1.54 10.14 -7.52
N VAL A 175 1.23 9.07 -8.24
CA VAL A 175 2.21 8.10 -8.74
C VAL A 175 2.45 8.35 -10.23
N GLY A 176 3.70 8.64 -10.61
CA GLY A 176 4.11 8.86 -12.00
C GLY A 176 4.77 10.21 -12.23
N GLN A 177 4.79 10.68 -13.48
CA GLN A 177 5.28 12.02 -13.83
C GLN A 177 4.11 12.95 -14.16
N PRO A 178 3.47 13.55 -13.15
CA PRO A 178 2.63 14.70 -13.39
C PRO A 178 3.52 15.93 -13.64
N ASP A 179 3.42 16.56 -14.81
CA ASP A 179 3.85 17.93 -14.98
C ASP A 179 3.01 18.84 -14.05
N GLN A 180 3.69 19.76 -13.37
CA GLN A 180 3.08 20.58 -12.32
C GLN A 180 1.92 21.46 -12.85
N GLU A 181 1.96 21.80 -14.14
CA GLU A 181 0.91 22.55 -14.83
C GLU A 181 -0.36 21.72 -15.05
N SER A 182 -0.24 20.46 -15.51
CA SER A 182 -1.40 19.59 -15.64
C SER A 182 -2.06 19.32 -14.29
N PHE A 183 -1.31 19.21 -13.18
CA PHE A 183 -1.88 18.95 -11.85
C PHE A 183 -2.72 20.13 -11.34
N MET A 184 -2.30 21.36 -11.64
CA MET A 184 -3.06 22.56 -11.27
C MET A 184 -4.33 22.71 -12.12
N ALA A 185 -4.30 22.28 -13.38
CA ALA A 185 -5.45 22.28 -14.28
C ALA A 185 -6.53 21.23 -13.92
N SER A 186 -6.15 20.13 -13.26
CA SER A 186 -7.02 18.96 -13.04
C SER A 186 -7.69 18.88 -11.68
N ARG A 187 -7.68 19.95 -10.86
CA ARG A 187 -8.39 20.00 -9.57
C ARG A 187 -9.86 19.55 -9.64
N PHE A 188 -10.42 19.48 -10.83
CA PHE A 188 -11.80 19.11 -11.11
C PHE A 188 -11.98 17.82 -11.94
N ASN A 189 -10.91 17.09 -12.29
CA ASN A 189 -11.01 15.88 -13.11
C ASN A 189 -10.04 14.78 -12.63
N SER A 190 -10.58 13.80 -11.90
CA SER A 190 -9.83 12.65 -11.33
C SER A 190 -9.14 11.80 -12.39
N ASP A 191 -9.67 11.79 -13.61
CA ASP A 191 -9.26 10.85 -14.65
C ASP A 191 -8.02 11.32 -15.43
N ALA A 192 -7.57 12.55 -15.20
CA ALA A 192 -6.45 13.16 -15.92
C ALA A 192 -5.06 12.82 -15.33
N PHE A 193 -5.03 12.23 -14.14
CA PHE A 193 -3.80 11.79 -13.50
C PHE A 193 -3.79 10.28 -13.36
N GLY A 194 -2.60 9.69 -13.49
CA GLY A 194 -2.38 8.30 -13.09
C GLY A 194 -2.88 8.05 -11.66
N PRO A 195 -2.91 6.79 -11.22
CA PRO A 195 -3.61 6.38 -10.01
C PRO A 195 -3.25 7.27 -8.79
N ASP A 196 -4.27 7.92 -8.23
CA ASP A 196 -4.15 8.72 -7.02
C ASP A 196 -4.41 7.84 -5.79
N ILE A 197 -3.60 8.03 -4.75
CA ILE A 197 -3.84 7.39 -3.45
C ILE A 197 -4.28 8.48 -2.49
N LEU A 198 -5.49 8.34 -1.97
CA LEU A 198 -6.07 9.27 -1.00
C LEU A 198 -6.03 8.66 0.40
N PHE A 199 -5.37 9.35 1.33
CA PHE A 199 -5.46 9.07 2.76
C PHE A 199 -6.31 10.17 3.40
N ASP A 200 -7.51 9.82 3.86
CA ASP A 200 -8.48 10.79 4.36
C ASP A 200 -8.91 10.46 5.80
N SER A 201 -8.39 11.21 6.76
CA SER A 201 -8.76 11.08 8.17
C SER A 201 -9.86 12.06 8.60
N THR A 202 -10.44 12.85 7.69
CA THR A 202 -11.48 13.85 8.03
C THR A 202 -12.76 13.22 8.57
N LYS A 203 -13.01 11.95 8.22
CA LYS A 203 -14.18 11.18 8.65
C LYS A 203 -13.88 10.18 9.77
N VAL A 204 -12.62 10.09 10.21
CA VAL A 204 -12.21 9.08 11.19
C VAL A 204 -12.17 9.71 12.58
N THR A 205 -12.97 9.14 13.49
CA THR A 205 -12.88 9.45 14.92
C THR A 205 -11.86 8.52 15.57
N GLY A 206 -10.77 9.08 16.09
CA GLY A 206 -9.73 8.33 16.78
C GLY A 206 -8.55 7.94 15.89
N CYS A 207 -8.32 6.64 15.72
CA CYS A 207 -7.16 6.11 15.00
C CYS A 207 -7.51 5.86 13.54
N TYR A 208 -6.76 6.48 12.61
CA TYR A 208 -6.81 6.13 11.19
C TYR A 208 -6.57 4.64 11.00
N ASN A 209 -7.47 3.90 10.35
CA ASN A 209 -7.39 2.43 10.31
C ASN A 209 -7.80 1.82 8.96
N GLU A 210 -7.43 2.47 7.87
CA GLU A 210 -7.71 1.92 6.55
C GLU A 210 -6.94 0.61 6.30
N PRO A 211 -7.59 -0.44 5.77
CA PRO A 211 -7.02 -1.77 5.62
C PRO A 211 -6.27 -1.94 4.28
N TYR A 212 -5.54 -0.91 3.87
CA TYR A 212 -4.83 -0.90 2.59
C TYR A 212 -3.31 -0.85 2.75
N VAL A 213 -2.63 -1.63 1.90
CA VAL A 213 -1.23 -1.42 1.53
C VAL A 213 -1.20 -1.06 0.05
N HIS A 214 -0.47 0.00 -0.31
CA HIS A 214 -0.34 0.42 -1.69
C HIS A 214 1.02 -0.04 -2.23
N TRP A 215 0.99 -0.93 -3.21
CA TRP A 215 2.16 -1.32 -3.98
C TRP A 215 2.38 -0.32 -5.12
N ILE A 216 3.60 0.17 -5.25
CA ILE A 216 4.00 1.13 -6.28
C ILE A 216 5.21 0.55 -7.00
N ARG A 217 5.14 0.56 -8.32
CA ARG A 217 6.20 0.05 -9.17
C ARG A 217 7.48 0.89 -9.05
N ARG A 218 8.63 0.24 -9.26
CA ARG A 218 9.95 0.88 -9.38
C ARG A 218 9.97 1.98 -10.43
N ASN A 219 10.92 2.89 -10.28
CA ASN A 219 11.16 4.02 -11.18
C ASN A 219 9.94 4.95 -11.34
N ARG A 220 9.07 4.97 -10.34
CA ARG A 220 7.96 5.92 -10.25
C ARG A 220 8.35 7.04 -9.29
N ASN A 221 8.00 8.26 -9.68
CA ASN A 221 8.04 9.40 -8.79
C ASN A 221 6.72 9.45 -8.03
N ILE A 222 6.79 9.68 -6.72
CA ILE A 222 5.64 9.79 -5.84
C ILE A 222 5.66 11.18 -5.26
N GLN A 223 4.65 11.97 -5.57
CA GLN A 223 4.50 13.31 -5.02
C GLN A 223 3.40 13.30 -3.97
N VAL A 224 3.71 13.77 -2.77
CA VAL A 224 2.78 13.81 -1.65
C VAL A 224 2.28 15.23 -1.47
N PHE A 225 0.97 15.40 -1.49
CA PHE A 225 0.29 16.67 -1.31
C PHE A 225 -0.56 16.65 -0.04
N LEU A 226 -0.41 17.70 0.77
CA LEU A 226 -1.27 17.98 1.90
C LEU A 226 -2.35 18.97 1.48
N GLU A 227 -3.62 18.67 1.78
CA GLU A 227 -4.73 19.58 1.54
C GLU A 227 -4.92 20.51 2.75
N GLY A 228 -5.14 21.80 2.50
CA GLY A 228 -5.44 22.79 3.52
C GLY A 228 -6.82 22.56 4.13
N GLN A 229 -6.87 22.57 5.46
CA GLN A 229 -8.06 22.28 6.25
C GLN A 229 -8.36 23.43 7.22
N PRO A 230 -9.63 23.61 7.63
CA PRO A 230 -9.97 24.48 8.74
C PRO A 230 -9.17 24.08 9.98
N ASP A 231 -8.63 25.06 10.71
CA ASP A 231 -7.91 24.85 11.98
C ASP A 231 -6.70 23.90 11.87
N GLN A 232 -6.06 23.83 10.69
CA GLN A 232 -4.86 23.03 10.50
C GLN A 232 -3.77 23.41 11.53
N PRO A 233 -3.24 22.44 12.31
CA PRO A 233 -2.17 22.70 13.25
C PRO A 233 -0.93 23.29 12.56
N ILE A 234 -0.22 24.15 13.29
CA ILE A 234 1.09 24.65 12.90
C ILE A 234 2.14 23.80 13.62
N GLY A 235 2.95 23.07 12.86
CA GLY A 235 4.00 22.20 13.37
C GLY A 235 3.53 20.83 13.87
N GLY A 236 4.50 19.93 14.07
CA GLY A 236 4.25 18.51 14.37
C GLY A 236 3.99 17.66 13.12
N LEU A 237 3.61 16.41 13.34
CA LEU A 237 3.39 15.40 12.32
C LEU A 237 1.94 15.44 11.83
N ALA A 238 1.76 15.62 10.52
CA ALA A 238 0.49 15.43 9.84
C ALA A 238 0.23 13.96 9.55
N ALA A 239 1.27 13.20 9.20
CA ALA A 239 1.16 11.76 8.98
C ALA A 239 2.51 11.05 9.07
N VAL A 240 2.47 9.75 9.29
CA VAL A 240 3.62 8.85 9.21
C VAL A 240 3.23 7.61 8.42
N PHE A 241 4.03 7.33 7.40
CA PHE A 241 3.92 6.13 6.57
C PHE A 241 5.16 5.27 6.79
N VAL A 242 4.97 3.96 6.76
CA VAL A 242 6.09 3.02 6.62
C VAL A 242 6.02 2.48 5.21
N TYR A 243 7.18 2.27 4.59
CA TYR A 243 7.25 1.64 3.29
C TYR A 243 8.33 0.57 3.21
N GLY A 244 7.99 -0.56 2.61
CA GLY A 244 8.87 -1.70 2.39
C GLY A 244 9.43 -1.72 0.98
N LYS A 245 10.74 -1.93 0.83
CA LYS A 245 11.42 -2.04 -0.48
C LYS A 245 11.48 -3.50 -0.95
N CYS A 246 10.99 -3.79 -2.15
CA CYS A 246 11.06 -5.12 -2.76
C CYS A 246 12.28 -5.22 -3.68
N GLN A 247 13.20 -6.13 -3.40
CA GLN A 247 14.40 -6.34 -4.20
C GLN A 247 14.06 -7.17 -5.45
N HIS A 248 14.52 -6.76 -6.62
CA HIS A 248 14.55 -7.63 -7.80
C HIS A 248 15.85 -8.43 -7.81
N GLN A 249 15.79 -9.67 -8.32
CA GLN A 249 17.02 -10.39 -8.57
C GLN A 249 17.72 -9.77 -9.79
N PRO A 250 19.06 -9.75 -9.84
CA PRO A 250 19.80 -9.22 -11.00
C PRO A 250 19.40 -9.88 -12.32
N GLU A 251 18.96 -11.14 -12.25
CA GLU A 251 18.51 -11.96 -13.38
C GLU A 251 17.26 -11.37 -14.06
N ASP A 252 16.39 -10.70 -13.31
CA ASP A 252 15.20 -9.99 -13.83
C ASP A 252 15.55 -8.72 -14.62
N MET A 253 16.82 -8.25 -14.55
CA MET A 253 17.31 -7.10 -15.31
C MET A 253 18.02 -7.49 -16.62
N ALA A 254 18.25 -8.78 -16.85
CA ALA A 254 19.05 -9.29 -17.96
C ALA A 254 18.26 -9.58 -19.25
N HIS A 255 16.94 -9.32 -19.27
CA HIS A 255 16.18 -9.27 -20.52
C HIS A 255 15.92 -7.82 -20.91
N PRO A 256 16.87 -7.14 -21.58
CA PRO A 256 16.46 -6.07 -22.48
C PRO A 256 15.50 -6.74 -23.46
N CYS A 257 14.26 -6.25 -23.55
CA CYS A 257 13.42 -6.55 -24.71
C CYS A 257 14.28 -6.21 -25.92
N ALA A 258 14.84 -7.23 -26.57
CA ALA A 258 15.51 -7.03 -27.82
C ALA A 258 14.49 -6.32 -28.71
N PRO A 259 14.82 -5.15 -29.30
CA PRO A 259 13.98 -4.61 -30.34
C PRO A 259 13.84 -5.74 -31.34
N SER A 260 12.63 -6.26 -31.50
CA SER A 260 12.32 -7.24 -32.52
C SER A 260 12.80 -6.62 -33.82
N CYS A 261 13.92 -7.14 -34.32
CA CYS A 261 14.48 -6.76 -35.59
C CYS A 261 13.42 -7.05 -36.63
N ASP A 262 12.78 -5.97 -37.06
CA ASP A 262 12.47 -5.66 -38.44
C ASP A 262 13.33 -6.50 -39.41
N GLY A 263 12.68 -7.28 -40.28
CA GLY A 263 13.38 -8.01 -41.34
C GLY A 263 12.76 -9.35 -41.69
N GLY A 264 11.80 -9.36 -42.59
CA GLY A 264 11.36 -10.59 -43.26
C GLY A 264 10.09 -10.44 -44.08
N GLN A 265 10.13 -9.61 -45.13
CA GLN A 265 9.22 -9.81 -46.27
C GLN A 265 9.42 -11.23 -46.79
N VAL A 266 8.38 -12.06 -46.74
CA VAL A 266 8.28 -13.28 -47.53
C VAL A 266 7.29 -12.98 -48.64
N GLU A 267 7.85 -12.61 -49.78
CA GLU A 267 7.15 -12.64 -51.05
C GLU A 267 7.22 -14.06 -51.66
N GLU A 268 6.12 -14.39 -52.33
CA GLU A 268 5.92 -15.34 -53.44
C GLU A 268 5.69 -16.84 -53.21
N GLY A 269 4.53 -17.26 -53.74
CA GLY A 269 4.29 -18.52 -54.45
C GLY A 269 3.55 -19.58 -53.63
N ASP A 270 2.65 -20.39 -54.16
CA ASP A 270 2.02 -20.55 -55.48
C ASP A 270 0.95 -21.66 -55.28
N GLU A 271 0.04 -21.75 -56.23
CA GLU A 271 -1.10 -22.66 -56.45
C GLU A 271 -1.07 -24.09 -55.84
N GLY A 272 -2.26 -24.60 -55.45
CA GLY A 272 -2.43 -26.02 -55.11
C GLY A 272 -3.84 -26.43 -54.71
N ASP A 273 -4.61 -26.86 -55.70
CA ASP A 273 -5.98 -27.38 -55.69
C ASP A 273 -6.32 -28.55 -54.74
N ALA A 274 -7.64 -28.69 -54.55
CA ALA A 274 -8.42 -29.93 -54.41
C ALA A 274 -8.78 -30.53 -53.01
N ARG A 275 -10.08 -30.39 -52.71
CA ARG A 275 -11.09 -31.45 -52.45
C ARG A 275 -10.83 -32.51 -51.37
N ASN A 276 -11.77 -32.60 -50.42
CA ASN A 276 -12.69 -33.74 -50.18
C ASN A 276 -13.30 -33.58 -48.78
N ASP A 277 -14.62 -33.47 -48.71
CA ASP A 277 -15.57 -34.53 -48.30
C ASP A 277 -15.74 -34.52 -46.78
N ASP A 278 -16.89 -34.01 -46.32
CA ASP A 278 -18.01 -34.83 -45.84
C ASP A 278 -17.65 -35.59 -44.56
N ASP A 279 -18.02 -35.02 -43.41
CA ASP A 279 -18.42 -35.87 -42.29
C ASP A 279 -19.54 -35.23 -41.46
N ASN A 280 -20.71 -35.83 -41.68
CA ASN A 280 -21.89 -35.87 -40.84
C ASN A 280 -21.59 -35.85 -39.34
N ASN A 281 -22.32 -35.03 -38.58
CA ASN A 281 -22.79 -35.48 -37.26
C ASN A 281 -24.05 -34.74 -36.80
N GLU A 282 -25.18 -35.28 -37.21
CA GLU A 282 -26.48 -35.08 -36.56
C GLU A 282 -26.76 -36.37 -35.75
N TYR A 283 -26.80 -36.33 -34.41
CA TYR A 283 -27.68 -37.18 -33.60
C TYR A 283 -27.73 -36.77 -32.11
N ASN A 284 -28.92 -36.34 -31.72
CA ASN A 284 -29.64 -36.42 -30.44
C ASN A 284 -28.98 -37.11 -29.22
N ARG A 285 -29.14 -36.46 -28.04
CA ARG A 285 -29.86 -36.96 -26.83
C ARG A 285 -29.69 -35.97 -25.67
N GLU A 286 -30.74 -35.24 -25.29
CA GLU A 286 -31.70 -35.58 -24.21
C GLU A 286 -31.08 -36.04 -22.87
N ASP A 287 -31.16 -35.11 -21.91
CA ASP A 287 -31.88 -35.25 -20.63
C ASP A 287 -31.44 -36.37 -19.66
N LYS A 288 -30.89 -35.96 -18.50
CA LYS A 288 -31.20 -36.61 -17.21
C LYS A 288 -30.76 -35.78 -15.99
N ARG A 289 -31.81 -35.31 -15.31
CA ARG A 289 -31.98 -34.98 -13.89
C ARG A 289 -31.10 -35.73 -12.87
N SER A 290 -30.90 -35.03 -11.74
CA SER A 290 -30.75 -35.50 -10.34
C SER A 290 -29.35 -36.03 -9.95
N ARG A 291 -28.79 -35.80 -8.76
CA ARG A 291 -29.35 -35.53 -7.42
C ARG A 291 -28.39 -34.64 -6.61
N ILE A 292 -28.99 -33.80 -5.77
CA ILE A 292 -28.37 -33.18 -4.60
C ILE A 292 -28.54 -34.17 -3.44
N CYS A 293 -27.45 -34.49 -2.76
CA CYS A 293 -27.36 -34.75 -1.33
C CYS A 293 -26.17 -33.94 -0.81
#